data_AF-A0A2V6MHV2-F1
#
_entry.id   AF-A0A2V6MHV2-F1
#
_cell.length_a   1.000
_cell.length_b   1.000
_cell.length_c   1.000
_cell.angle_alpha   90.00
_cell.angle_beta   90.00
_cell.angle_gamma   90.00
#
_symmetry.space_group_name_H-M   'P 1'
#
loop_
_entity.id
_entity.type
_entity.pdbx_description
1 polymer ?
#
loop_
_entity_poly.entity_id
_entity_poly.type
_entity_poly.pdbx_seq_one_letter_code
_entity_poly.pdbx_strand_id
1 'polypeptide(L)'
;MRRKGRAIATVAILLILGAIGIAWLNPRLTHHIESDHFRAELAKETAKGLHFPSGQYAPIHRTGFLSATSDGFRARNGRKAMKSMDAHGITARFNPLGFFLRRWQLDDVHIRSGEVEIQTYAPTPEPSPAKPWFHIFLPQRVYLKLVESEPADVTWCFRGEKGGFFGTRLVIAPHGRDFNYQASGGTLKMALIPNLQLRDTHLLITKKLLTLYNLDLQPSEDATGNIHAQGTAGTSEDRSVDFNFNFERIPVEEWLPKQWRDHVRGTASGNIRWRGKNPKLESSTGEATLRVDGGRIIELPFLENLAKITNEKALERLTLNDCSFALTWNYPRAEIKNIAIDEKGKFRAEGVIQVERKALSGAIELGVARHLLDWLPKPEEVFPHEHDGYLWTTVHLSGTTDAPQQDLSPRIMEVLKENPGAALGLLLRQFGDWLKNIFDSE
;
A
#
# COMPACT_ATOMS: atom_id res chain seq x y z
N MET A 1 48.46 42.66 -26.32
CA MET A 1 47.09 43.19 -26.01
C MET A 1 46.10 42.17 -25.41
N ARG A 2 46.40 40.86 -25.31
CA ARG A 2 45.45 39.82 -24.82
C ARG A 2 45.33 39.65 -23.29
N ARG A 3 46.29 40.18 -22.50
CA ARG A 3 46.28 40.10 -21.01
C ARG A 3 45.40 41.16 -20.34
N LYS A 4 45.29 42.36 -20.92
CA LYS A 4 44.49 43.48 -20.36
C LYS A 4 42.98 43.22 -20.46
N GLY A 5 42.50 42.59 -21.54
CA GLY A 5 41.08 42.23 -21.70
C GLY A 5 40.57 41.15 -20.72
N ARG A 6 41.44 40.20 -20.32
CA ARG A 6 41.11 39.20 -19.29
C ARG A 6 41.03 39.80 -17.88
N ALA A 7 41.95 40.70 -17.54
CA ALA A 7 41.92 41.39 -16.23
C ALA A 7 40.69 42.29 -16.08
N ILE A 8 40.29 43.00 -17.14
CA ILE A 8 39.10 43.86 -17.13
C ILE A 8 37.81 43.03 -17.00
N ALA A 9 37.73 41.86 -17.65
CA ALA A 9 36.59 40.96 -17.51
C ALA A 9 36.49 40.36 -16.10
N THR A 10 37.61 39.97 -15.48
CA THR A 10 37.63 39.44 -14.11
C THR A 10 37.27 40.50 -13.08
N VAL A 11 37.76 41.74 -13.24
CA VAL A 11 37.41 42.87 -12.36
C VAL A 11 35.95 43.28 -12.56
N ALA A 12 35.41 43.26 -13.78
CA ALA A 12 34.00 43.52 -14.04
C ALA A 12 33.10 42.43 -13.42
N ILE A 13 33.49 41.16 -13.49
CA ILE A 13 32.76 40.06 -12.84
C ILE A 13 32.81 40.19 -11.32
N LEU A 14 33.97 40.53 -10.74
CA LEU A 14 34.10 40.78 -9.30
C LEU A 14 33.33 42.02 -8.82
N LEU A 15 33.27 43.07 -9.62
CA LEU A 15 32.47 44.26 -9.32
C LEU A 15 30.97 44.01 -9.48
N ILE A 16 30.55 43.18 -10.43
CA ILE A 16 29.15 42.74 -10.58
C ILE A 16 28.77 41.80 -9.42
N LEU A 17 29.64 40.86 -9.05
CA LEU A 17 29.43 39.99 -7.88
C LEU A 17 29.45 40.78 -6.57
N GLY A 18 30.32 41.79 -6.45
CA GLY A 18 30.37 42.73 -5.33
C GLY A 18 29.13 43.63 -5.27
N ALA A 19 28.67 44.16 -6.40
CA ALA A 19 27.45 44.96 -6.49
C ALA A 19 26.19 44.13 -6.26
N ILE A 20 26.14 42.87 -6.69
CA ILE A 20 25.07 41.93 -6.37
C ILE A 20 25.13 41.57 -4.88
N GLY A 21 26.32 41.36 -4.31
CA GLY A 21 26.53 41.18 -2.88
C GLY A 21 26.01 42.36 -2.06
N ILE A 22 26.32 43.58 -2.48
CA ILE A 22 25.90 44.83 -1.81
C ILE A 22 24.41 45.11 -2.02
N ALA A 23 23.86 44.87 -3.21
CA ALA A 23 22.43 45.00 -3.49
C ALA A 23 21.59 43.96 -2.73
N TRP A 24 22.14 42.78 -2.47
CA TRP A 24 21.50 41.75 -1.64
C TRP A 24 21.67 41.98 -0.14
N LEU A 25 22.65 42.77 0.31
CA LEU A 25 22.77 43.26 1.69
C LEU A 25 21.86 44.48 1.97
N ASN A 26 21.08 44.92 0.98
CA ASN A 26 20.23 46.11 1.09
C ASN A 26 18.98 45.84 1.97
N PRO A 27 18.74 46.64 3.02
CA PRO A 27 17.53 46.57 3.85
C PRO A 27 16.23 46.68 3.05
N ARG A 28 16.25 47.40 1.91
CA ARG A 28 15.09 47.50 1.01
C ARG A 28 14.73 46.17 0.35
N LEU A 29 15.72 45.32 0.09
CA LEU A 29 15.49 43.99 -0.48
C LEU A 29 14.86 43.07 0.58
N THR A 30 15.31 43.16 1.82
CA THR A 30 14.69 42.47 2.96
C THR A 30 13.23 42.91 3.13
N HIS A 31 12.96 44.22 3.18
CA HIS A 31 11.58 44.73 3.25
C HIS A 31 10.72 44.28 2.06
N HIS A 32 11.28 44.14 0.86
CA HIS A 32 10.55 43.63 -0.28
C HIS A 32 10.20 42.13 -0.14
N ILE A 33 11.16 41.29 0.28
CA ILE A 33 10.96 39.85 0.51
C ILE A 33 9.95 39.59 1.64
N GLU A 34 9.98 40.43 2.68
CA GLU A 34 9.07 40.31 3.83
C GLU A 34 7.71 41.00 3.60
N SER A 35 7.53 41.65 2.44
CA SER A 35 6.28 42.37 2.13
C SER A 35 5.11 41.42 1.85
N ASP A 36 3.91 41.87 2.21
CA ASP A 36 2.66 41.16 1.89
C ASP A 36 2.46 40.96 0.39
N HIS A 37 2.95 41.90 -0.44
CA HIS A 37 2.88 41.82 -1.90
C HIS A 37 3.72 40.66 -2.44
N PHE A 38 5.00 40.59 -2.06
CA PHE A 38 5.88 39.49 -2.47
C PHE A 38 5.34 38.14 -1.99
N ARG A 39 4.85 38.08 -0.74
CA ARG A 39 4.21 36.89 -0.18
C ARG A 39 3.02 36.44 -1.03
N ALA A 40 2.15 37.35 -1.44
CA ALA A 40 0.98 37.04 -2.26
C ALA A 40 1.36 36.54 -3.68
N GLU A 41 2.37 37.15 -4.31
CA GLU A 41 2.88 36.71 -5.61
C GLU A 41 3.54 35.32 -5.55
N LEU A 42 4.39 35.09 -4.54
CA LEU A 42 5.02 33.79 -4.32
C LEU A 42 3.98 32.70 -4.03
N ALA A 43 2.97 33.01 -3.21
CA ALA A 43 1.86 32.09 -2.93
C ALA A 43 1.10 31.72 -4.21
N LYS A 44 0.86 32.69 -5.09
CA LYS A 44 0.17 32.49 -6.37
C LYS A 44 0.97 31.59 -7.32
N GLU A 45 2.26 31.85 -7.50
CA GLU A 45 3.10 31.03 -8.38
C GLU A 45 3.33 29.62 -7.81
N THR A 46 3.46 29.49 -6.49
CA THR A 46 3.55 28.18 -5.81
C THR A 46 2.26 27.38 -5.99
N ALA A 47 1.10 27.99 -5.69
CA ALA A 47 -0.20 27.35 -5.89
C ALA A 47 -0.41 26.92 -7.35
N LYS A 48 -0.02 27.76 -8.31
CA LYS A 48 -0.09 27.43 -9.73
C LYS A 48 0.81 26.25 -10.11
N GLY A 49 2.05 26.22 -9.63
CA GLY A 49 3.00 25.13 -9.86
C GLY A 49 2.53 23.79 -9.28
N LEU A 50 1.90 23.85 -8.10
CA LEU A 50 1.30 22.70 -7.41
C LEU A 50 -0.15 22.40 -7.84
N HIS A 51 -0.67 23.09 -8.86
CA HIS A 51 -2.03 22.90 -9.39
C HIS A 51 -3.19 23.16 -8.40
N PHE A 52 -2.97 24.02 -7.42
CA PHE A 52 -4.00 24.59 -6.56
C PHE A 52 -4.64 25.85 -7.18
N PRO A 53 -5.89 26.18 -6.83
CA PRO A 53 -6.52 27.44 -7.21
C PRO A 53 -5.93 28.63 -6.46
N SER A 54 -5.54 28.43 -5.20
CA SER A 54 -4.89 29.43 -4.35
C SER A 54 -4.05 28.74 -3.27
N GLY A 55 -3.14 29.49 -2.68
CA GLY A 55 -2.32 29.07 -1.54
C GLY A 55 -2.00 30.28 -0.67
N GLN A 56 -1.59 30.05 0.56
CA GLN A 56 -1.28 31.08 1.54
C GLN A 56 0.02 30.72 2.27
N TYR A 57 1.00 31.62 2.20
CA TYR A 57 2.18 31.56 3.07
C TYR A 57 1.91 32.33 4.37
N ALA A 58 2.50 31.85 5.46
CA ALA A 58 2.73 32.65 6.66
C ALA A 58 3.72 33.79 6.35
N PRO A 59 3.95 34.75 7.28
CA PRO A 59 4.97 35.76 7.11
C PRO A 59 6.33 35.14 6.75
N ILE A 60 6.97 35.71 5.72
CA ILE A 60 8.27 35.27 5.25
C ILE A 60 9.30 36.15 5.94
N HIS A 61 10.29 35.54 6.57
CA HIS A 61 11.38 36.22 7.24
C HIS A 61 12.71 35.88 6.58
N ARG A 62 13.55 36.87 6.38
CA ARG A 62 14.89 36.64 5.83
C ARG A 62 15.86 36.35 6.97
N THR A 63 16.37 35.13 7.04
CA THR A 63 17.29 34.70 8.11
C THR A 63 18.77 34.79 7.72
N GLY A 64 19.07 34.98 6.43
CA GLY A 64 20.46 35.12 5.97
C GLY A 64 20.60 35.73 4.58
N PHE A 65 21.84 35.80 4.11
CA PHE A 65 22.15 36.39 2.81
C PHE A 65 21.42 35.66 1.67
N LEU A 66 21.32 34.32 1.74
CA LEU A 66 20.70 33.47 0.74
C LEU A 66 19.56 32.60 1.30
N SER A 67 19.06 32.92 2.49
CA SER A 67 18.11 32.05 3.20
C SER A 67 16.88 32.84 3.65
N ALA A 68 15.71 32.21 3.50
CA ALA A 68 14.44 32.73 4.00
C ALA A 68 13.65 31.61 4.68
N THR A 69 12.85 31.98 5.67
CA THR A 69 11.99 31.08 6.43
C THR A 69 10.54 31.53 6.38
N SER A 70 9.61 30.60 6.48
CA SER A 70 8.18 30.86 6.65
C SER A 70 7.62 29.84 7.64
N ASP A 71 6.75 30.29 8.54
CA ASP A 71 6.13 29.39 9.52
C ASP A 71 5.23 28.33 8.87
N GLY A 72 4.72 28.60 7.67
CA GLY A 72 4.05 27.58 6.88
C GLY A 72 3.51 28.01 5.52
N PHE A 73 2.92 27.05 4.82
CA PHE A 73 2.20 27.19 3.57
C PHE A 73 0.98 26.28 3.56
N ARG A 74 -0.20 26.82 3.23
CA ARG A 74 -1.44 26.05 3.09
C ARG A 74 -2.06 26.22 1.71
N ALA A 75 -2.49 25.10 1.14
CA ALA A 75 -3.28 25.08 -0.09
C ALA A 75 -4.36 23.99 -0.02
N ARG A 76 -5.53 24.28 -0.59
CA ARG A 76 -6.71 23.38 -0.58
C ARG A 76 -7.38 23.37 -1.96
N ASN A 77 -8.23 22.38 -2.18
CA ASN A 77 -9.02 22.21 -3.41
C ASN A 77 -8.14 22.06 -4.66
N GLY A 78 -7.06 21.28 -4.54
CA GLY A 78 -6.16 21.02 -5.67
C GLY A 78 -6.88 20.32 -6.82
N ARG A 79 -6.48 20.66 -8.05
CA ARG A 79 -7.19 20.26 -9.27
C ARG A 79 -6.70 18.95 -9.88
N LYS A 80 -5.58 18.41 -9.41
CA LYS A 80 -4.93 17.20 -9.96
C LYS A 80 -4.67 16.19 -8.83
N ALA A 81 -3.49 15.57 -8.82
CA ALA A 81 -3.09 14.52 -7.88
C ALA A 81 -3.12 14.98 -6.41
N MET A 82 -2.84 16.25 -6.13
CA MET A 82 -2.91 16.78 -4.77
C MET A 82 -4.28 17.43 -4.54
N LYS A 83 -4.91 17.11 -3.42
CA LYS A 83 -6.17 17.67 -2.93
C LYS A 83 -5.94 18.78 -1.92
N SER A 84 -5.01 18.59 -0.99
CA SER A 84 -4.61 19.57 0.00
C SER A 84 -3.12 19.44 0.34
N MET A 85 -2.52 20.54 0.82
CA MET A 85 -1.15 20.59 1.28
C MET A 85 -1.04 21.56 2.45
N ASP A 86 -0.37 21.13 3.52
CA ASP A 86 -0.06 21.93 4.68
C ASP A 86 1.40 21.70 5.08
N ALA A 87 2.25 22.71 4.88
CA ALA A 87 3.67 22.65 5.21
C ALA A 87 3.96 23.63 6.34
N HIS A 88 4.77 23.20 7.31
CA HIS A 88 5.12 23.97 8.50
C HIS A 88 6.64 24.10 8.61
N GLY A 89 7.10 25.28 9.03
CA GLY A 89 8.52 25.57 9.25
C GLY A 89 9.34 25.36 7.98
N ILE A 90 9.07 26.15 6.95
CA ILE A 90 9.73 26.09 5.65
C ILE A 90 10.99 26.93 5.71
N THR A 91 12.14 26.35 5.37
CA THR A 91 13.43 27.04 5.21
C THR A 91 13.93 26.79 3.80
N ALA A 92 14.20 27.86 3.05
CA ALA A 92 14.69 27.75 1.68
C ALA A 92 16.01 28.49 1.50
N ARG A 93 16.96 27.85 0.79
CA ARG A 93 18.24 28.45 0.41
C ARG A 93 18.28 28.73 -1.08
N PHE A 94 18.42 30.00 -1.41
CA PHE A 94 18.49 30.50 -2.79
C PHE A 94 19.91 30.45 -3.35
N ASN A 95 20.03 30.06 -4.61
CA ASN A 95 21.30 30.11 -5.34
C ASN A 95 21.30 31.27 -6.35
N PRO A 96 22.03 32.36 -6.08
CA PRO A 96 22.05 33.53 -6.96
C PRO A 96 22.75 33.24 -8.29
N LEU A 97 23.58 32.19 -8.38
CA LEU A 97 24.19 31.78 -9.64
C LEU A 97 23.15 31.25 -10.64
N GLY A 98 21.99 30.79 -10.16
CA GLY A 98 20.86 30.40 -11.00
C GLY A 98 20.33 31.54 -11.88
N PHE A 99 20.42 32.79 -11.40
CA PHE A 99 20.00 33.97 -12.17
C PHE A 99 20.82 34.13 -13.46
N PHE A 100 22.13 33.86 -13.42
CA PHE A 100 23.00 33.89 -14.60
C PHE A 100 22.66 32.79 -15.62
N LEU A 101 21.99 31.71 -15.16
CA LEU A 101 21.45 30.63 -15.99
C LEU A 101 19.96 30.84 -16.35
N ARG A 102 19.38 32.00 -16.00
CA ARG A 102 17.95 32.34 -16.18
C ARG A 102 16.99 31.37 -15.47
N ARG A 103 17.34 30.93 -14.26
CA ARG A 103 16.56 30.00 -13.43
C ARG A 103 16.41 30.53 -12.01
N TRP A 104 15.22 30.41 -11.44
CA TRP A 104 15.06 30.55 -9.99
C TRP A 104 15.50 29.23 -9.37
N GLN A 105 16.64 29.21 -8.69
CA GLN A 105 17.22 27.98 -8.17
C GLN A 105 17.21 28.01 -6.65
N LEU A 106 16.51 27.06 -6.05
CA LEU A 106 16.58 26.76 -4.63
C LEU A 106 17.46 25.54 -4.47
N ASP A 107 18.59 25.71 -3.80
CA ASP A 107 19.55 24.63 -3.57
C ASP A 107 19.01 23.63 -2.54
N ASP A 108 18.23 24.11 -1.59
CA ASP A 108 17.68 23.32 -0.48
C ASP A 108 16.35 23.94 -0.04
N VAL A 109 15.33 23.10 0.13
CA VAL A 109 14.06 23.45 0.77
C VAL A 109 13.81 22.43 1.87
N HIS A 110 13.99 22.85 3.11
CA HIS A 110 13.71 22.03 4.29
C HIS A 110 12.35 22.40 4.86
N ILE A 111 11.51 21.41 5.12
CA ILE A 111 10.17 21.55 5.71
C ILE A 111 10.18 20.80 7.04
N ARG A 112 9.92 21.50 8.14
CA ARG A 112 9.90 20.88 9.46
C ARG A 112 8.78 19.85 9.60
N SER A 113 7.60 20.11 9.03
CA SER A 113 6.57 19.07 8.93
C SER A 113 5.61 19.34 7.79
N GLY A 114 5.20 18.30 7.06
CA GLY A 114 4.27 18.43 5.93
C GLY A 114 3.14 17.42 5.97
N GLU A 115 1.92 17.84 5.62
CA GLU A 115 0.80 16.95 5.31
C GLU A 115 0.37 17.20 3.86
N VAL A 116 0.27 16.12 3.08
CA VAL A 116 -0.20 16.14 1.69
C VAL A 116 -1.31 15.11 1.55
N GLU A 117 -2.46 15.56 1.07
CA GLU A 117 -3.58 14.68 0.71
C GLU A 117 -3.60 14.50 -0.80
N ILE A 118 -3.54 13.27 -1.27
CA ILE A 118 -3.62 12.92 -2.70
C ILE A 118 -4.99 12.37 -3.07
N GLN A 119 -5.38 12.58 -4.33
CA GLN A 119 -6.64 12.13 -4.90
C GLN A 119 -6.46 11.56 -6.31
N THR A 120 -7.32 10.63 -6.67
CA THR A 120 -7.41 10.12 -8.04
C THR A 120 -8.06 11.19 -8.93
N TYR A 121 -7.47 11.47 -10.09
CA TYR A 121 -8.03 12.42 -11.05
C TYR A 121 -7.93 11.87 -12.47
N ALA A 122 -8.88 12.25 -13.33
CA ALA A 122 -8.77 12.00 -14.76
C ALA A 122 -7.94 13.14 -15.39
N PRO A 123 -6.79 12.84 -16.04
CA PRO A 123 -5.99 13.87 -16.64
C PRO A 123 -6.69 14.48 -17.85
N THR A 124 -7.19 15.70 -17.72
CA THR A 124 -7.59 16.53 -18.86
C THR A 124 -6.35 17.28 -19.37
N PRO A 125 -5.93 17.11 -20.63
CA PRO A 125 -4.80 17.84 -21.18
C PRO A 125 -5.15 19.32 -21.28
N GLU A 126 -4.59 20.13 -20.37
CA GLU A 126 -4.68 21.58 -20.48
C GLU A 126 -3.73 22.08 -21.58
N PRO A 127 -4.19 22.91 -22.53
CA PRO A 127 -3.31 23.53 -23.51
C PRO A 127 -2.31 24.43 -22.77
N SER A 128 -1.03 24.27 -23.09
CA SER A 128 0.00 25.18 -22.58
C SER A 128 -0.32 26.59 -23.09
N PRO A 129 -0.50 27.60 -22.22
CA PRO A 129 -0.78 28.95 -22.68
C PRO A 129 0.31 29.43 -23.64
N ALA A 130 -0.09 30.16 -24.68
CA ALA A 130 0.83 30.75 -25.64
C ALA A 130 1.80 31.68 -24.89
N LYS A 131 3.10 31.46 -25.08
CA LYS A 131 4.13 32.23 -24.39
C LYS A 131 4.19 33.66 -24.97
N PRO A 132 4.07 34.71 -24.15
CA PRO A 132 4.24 36.10 -24.61
C PRO A 132 5.65 36.34 -25.19
N TRP A 133 5.79 37.34 -26.07
CA TRP A 133 7.06 37.67 -26.75
C TRP A 133 8.22 38.02 -25.79
N PHE A 134 7.91 38.52 -24.58
CA PHE A 134 8.89 38.81 -23.53
C PHE A 134 9.27 37.61 -22.64
N HIS A 135 8.70 36.41 -22.88
CA HIS A 135 9.06 35.16 -22.17
C HIS A 135 10.55 34.78 -22.35
N ILE A 136 11.22 35.33 -23.36
CA ILE A 136 12.67 35.14 -23.55
C ILE A 136 13.46 35.76 -22.38
N PHE A 137 12.96 36.82 -21.74
CA PHE A 137 13.67 37.58 -20.70
C PHE A 137 13.35 37.14 -19.27
N LEU A 138 12.30 36.32 -19.08
CA LEU A 138 11.88 35.83 -17.78
C LEU A 138 12.58 34.49 -17.44
N PRO A 139 12.96 34.26 -16.18
CA PRO A 139 13.48 32.98 -15.75
C PRO A 139 12.45 31.87 -16.01
N GLN A 140 12.87 30.80 -16.67
CA GLN A 140 11.93 29.90 -17.34
C GLN A 140 11.27 28.89 -16.40
N ARG A 141 11.90 28.60 -15.24
CA ARG A 141 11.48 27.57 -14.27
C ARG A 141 12.03 27.86 -12.87
N VAL A 142 11.29 27.43 -11.85
CA VAL A 142 11.82 27.16 -10.51
C VAL A 142 12.49 25.80 -10.55
N TYR A 143 13.75 25.73 -10.14
CA TYR A 143 14.53 24.51 -10.03
C TYR A 143 14.78 24.23 -8.56
N LEU A 144 14.21 23.12 -8.07
CA LEU A 144 14.40 22.62 -6.72
C LEU A 144 15.48 21.53 -6.81
N LYS A 145 16.63 21.75 -6.16
CA LYS A 145 17.69 20.71 -6.10
C LYS A 145 17.39 19.63 -5.10
N LEU A 146 16.77 20.00 -3.98
CA LEU A 146 16.47 19.08 -2.89
C LEU A 146 15.30 19.66 -2.09
N VAL A 147 14.30 18.84 -1.81
CA VAL A 147 13.25 19.14 -0.83
C VAL A 147 13.27 18.03 0.20
N GLU A 148 13.37 18.38 1.47
CA GLU A 148 13.35 17.43 2.58
C GLU A 148 12.23 17.79 3.56
N SER A 149 11.53 16.78 4.08
CA SER A 149 10.50 16.96 5.11
C SER A 149 10.58 15.88 6.18
N GLU A 150 10.64 16.28 7.44
CA GLU A 150 10.85 15.38 8.60
C GLU A 150 10.07 15.86 9.85
N PRO A 151 8.82 15.39 10.08
CA PRO A 151 8.09 14.34 9.35
C PRO A 151 7.24 14.83 8.17
N ALA A 152 6.84 13.91 7.30
CA ALA A 152 5.90 14.08 6.21
C ALA A 152 4.79 13.02 6.27
N ASP A 153 3.55 13.48 6.18
CA ASP A 153 2.34 12.68 6.11
C ASP A 153 1.79 12.75 4.69
N VAL A 154 1.73 11.60 4.01
CA VAL A 154 1.18 11.46 2.65
C VAL A 154 -0.06 10.59 2.73
N THR A 155 -1.23 11.17 2.51
CA THR A 155 -2.52 10.55 2.81
C THR A 155 -3.42 10.47 1.59
N TRP A 156 -4.25 9.44 1.50
CA TRP A 156 -5.22 9.20 0.43
C TRP A 156 -6.50 8.58 0.98
N CYS A 157 -7.58 8.60 0.20
CA CYS A 157 -8.81 7.87 0.53
C CYS A 157 -8.76 6.45 -0.07
N PHE A 158 -8.94 5.43 0.75
CA PHE A 158 -9.11 4.03 0.32
C PHE A 158 -10.40 3.47 0.90
N ARG A 159 -11.32 3.01 0.04
CA ARG A 159 -12.66 2.51 0.42
C ARG A 159 -13.47 3.47 1.32
N GLY A 160 -13.26 4.78 1.17
CA GLY A 160 -13.93 5.80 1.98
C GLY A 160 -13.23 6.14 3.29
N GLU A 161 -12.16 5.44 3.65
CA GLU A 161 -11.35 5.68 4.84
C GLU A 161 -10.02 6.38 4.50
N LYS A 162 -9.48 7.15 5.45
CA LYS A 162 -8.18 7.80 5.30
C LYS A 162 -7.07 6.76 5.49
N GLY A 163 -6.32 6.50 4.43
CA GLY A 163 -5.06 5.75 4.45
C GLY A 163 -3.88 6.68 4.21
N GLY A 164 -2.67 6.25 4.53
CA GLY A 164 -1.49 7.06 4.30
C GLY A 164 -0.21 6.49 4.89
N PHE A 165 0.90 7.11 4.48
CA PHE A 165 2.16 7.07 5.18
C PHE A 165 2.22 8.24 6.16
N PHE A 166 2.53 7.96 7.42
CA PHE A 166 2.54 8.94 8.51
C PHE A 166 3.91 8.98 9.17
N GLY A 167 4.40 10.16 9.50
CA GLY A 167 5.66 10.33 10.22
C GLY A 167 6.89 10.00 9.37
N THR A 168 6.80 10.07 8.04
CA THR A 168 7.89 9.63 7.15
C THR A 168 8.91 10.73 6.92
N ARG A 169 10.19 10.39 6.77
CA ARG A 169 11.17 11.31 6.20
C ARG A 169 11.01 11.26 4.69
N LEU A 170 10.67 12.38 4.05
CA LEU A 170 10.49 12.47 2.60
C LEU A 170 11.58 13.35 1.99
N VAL A 171 12.25 12.82 0.97
CA VAL A 171 13.27 13.51 0.16
C VAL A 171 12.84 13.52 -1.29
N ILE A 172 12.82 14.70 -1.90
CA ILE A 172 12.46 14.89 -3.31
C ILE A 172 13.65 15.51 -4.03
N ALA A 173 14.17 14.78 -5.02
CA ALA A 173 15.33 15.20 -5.81
C ALA A 173 14.98 15.26 -7.31
N PRO A 174 15.54 16.21 -8.06
CA PRO A 174 15.25 16.33 -9.49
C PRO A 174 15.84 15.15 -10.27
N HIS A 175 15.03 14.58 -11.16
CA HIS A 175 15.42 13.58 -12.15
C HIS A 175 15.18 14.16 -13.55
N GLY A 176 16.15 14.91 -14.07
CA GLY A 176 16.01 15.57 -15.38
C GLY A 176 14.91 16.63 -15.39
N ARG A 177 13.73 16.29 -15.91
CA ARG A 177 12.53 17.16 -15.92
C ARG A 177 11.46 16.73 -14.91
N ASP A 178 11.67 15.59 -14.27
CA ASP A 178 10.76 14.93 -13.34
C ASP A 178 11.42 14.86 -11.95
N PHE A 179 10.83 14.13 -11.00
CA PHE A 179 11.32 14.03 -9.63
C PHE A 179 11.41 12.58 -9.15
N ASN A 180 12.50 12.28 -8.44
CA ASN A 180 12.62 11.12 -7.59
C ASN A 180 12.09 11.46 -6.19
N TYR A 181 11.39 10.52 -5.59
CA TYR A 181 10.85 10.58 -4.26
C TYR A 181 11.45 9.42 -3.47
N GLN A 182 12.06 9.73 -2.34
CA GLN A 182 12.58 8.75 -1.41
C GLN A 182 11.91 8.98 -0.07
N ALA A 183 11.33 7.94 0.53
CA ALA A 183 10.77 8.02 1.85
C ALA A 183 11.30 6.91 2.76
N SER A 184 11.59 7.25 4.00
CA SER A 184 12.12 6.31 5.00
C SER A 184 11.54 6.61 6.38
N GLY A 185 11.41 5.57 7.20
CA GLY A 185 10.77 5.69 8.52
C GLY A 185 9.28 6.02 8.44
N GLY A 186 8.62 6.04 9.60
CA GLY A 186 7.18 6.25 9.72
C GLY A 186 6.36 4.99 9.46
N THR A 187 5.04 5.15 9.43
CA THR A 187 4.10 4.02 9.45
C THR A 187 3.04 4.16 8.36
N LEU A 188 2.83 3.09 7.61
CA LEU A 188 1.69 2.90 6.72
C LEU A 188 0.47 2.50 7.53
N LYS A 189 -0.61 3.29 7.42
CA LYS A 189 -1.91 2.98 8.02
C LYS A 189 -2.96 3.04 6.93
N MET A 190 -3.77 2.00 6.76
CA MET A 190 -4.94 2.01 5.88
C MET A 190 -5.94 0.94 6.31
N ALA A 191 -7.18 1.04 5.83
CA ALA A 191 -8.19 0.02 6.06
C ALA A 191 -7.76 -1.36 5.52
N LEU A 192 -8.16 -2.43 6.21
CA LEU A 192 -7.96 -3.84 5.85
C LEU A 192 -6.54 -4.40 5.95
N ILE A 193 -5.54 -3.59 6.32
CA ILE A 193 -4.19 -4.08 6.62
C ILE A 193 -3.76 -3.58 8.00
N PRO A 194 -2.92 -4.32 8.74
CA PRO A 194 -2.34 -3.83 9.97
C PRO A 194 -1.39 -2.65 9.70
N ASN A 195 -1.01 -1.95 10.76
CA ASN A 195 -0.01 -0.90 10.65
C ASN A 195 1.34 -1.53 10.26
N LEU A 196 1.99 -0.97 9.24
CA LEU A 196 3.29 -1.45 8.75
C LEU A 196 4.33 -0.33 8.85
N GLN A 197 5.52 -0.64 9.36
CA GLN A 197 6.62 0.32 9.41
C GLN A 197 7.26 0.45 8.03
N LEU A 198 7.46 1.68 7.56
CA LEU A 198 8.20 1.96 6.34
C LEU A 198 9.69 1.99 6.63
N ARG A 199 10.44 1.06 6.02
CA ARG A 199 11.91 1.07 6.09
C ARG A 199 12.47 2.02 5.05
N ASP A 200 12.11 1.78 3.79
CA ASP A 200 12.59 2.56 2.65
C ASP A 200 11.62 2.45 1.48
N THR A 201 11.53 3.50 0.67
CA THR A 201 10.89 3.46 -0.63
C THR A 201 11.51 4.47 -1.58
N HIS A 202 11.68 4.06 -2.83
CA HIS A 202 12.16 4.90 -3.91
C HIS A 202 11.20 4.83 -5.10
N LEU A 203 10.70 6.00 -5.46
CA LEU A 203 9.68 6.20 -6.48
C LEU A 203 10.15 7.25 -7.48
N LEU A 204 9.99 6.98 -8.77
CA LEU A 204 10.13 7.97 -9.85
C LEU A 204 8.75 8.23 -10.44
N ILE A 205 8.31 9.49 -10.42
CA ILE A 205 7.07 9.91 -11.08
C ILE A 205 7.43 10.80 -12.26
N THR A 206 7.11 10.34 -13.46
CA THR A 206 7.23 11.10 -14.70
C THR A 206 5.86 11.42 -15.30
N LYS A 207 5.84 12.25 -16.35
CA LYS A 207 4.60 12.54 -17.10
C LYS A 207 3.88 11.29 -17.65
N LYS A 208 4.61 10.21 -17.93
CA LYS A 208 4.05 8.99 -18.58
C LYS A 208 4.05 7.76 -17.70
N LEU A 209 4.94 7.71 -16.71
CA LEU A 209 5.26 6.50 -15.96
C LEU A 209 5.51 6.84 -14.50
N LEU A 210 4.90 6.05 -13.62
CA LEU A 210 5.27 5.89 -12.22
C LEU A 210 6.08 4.60 -12.12
N THR A 211 7.26 4.67 -11.51
CA THR A 211 8.13 3.51 -11.27
C THR A 211 8.43 3.43 -9.78
N LEU A 212 7.94 2.37 -9.14
CA LEU A 212 8.30 2.00 -7.79
C LEU A 212 9.52 1.08 -7.88
N TYR A 213 10.69 1.60 -7.55
CA TYR A 213 11.93 0.82 -7.55
C TYR A 213 11.97 -0.15 -6.38
N ASN A 214 11.55 0.31 -5.19
CA ASN A 214 11.37 -0.50 -4.00
C ASN A 214 10.35 0.16 -3.05
N LEU A 215 9.72 -0.69 -2.26
CA LEU A 215 8.92 -0.35 -1.09
C LEU A 215 9.14 -1.47 -0.09
N ASP A 216 9.87 -1.17 0.97
CA ASP A 216 10.22 -2.12 2.03
C ASP A 216 9.42 -1.76 3.29
N LEU A 217 8.50 -2.66 3.65
CA LEU A 217 7.63 -2.54 4.83
C LEU A 217 7.92 -3.67 5.81
N GLN A 218 7.68 -3.41 7.09
CA GLN A 218 7.83 -4.39 8.16
C GLN A 218 6.54 -4.44 9.01
N PRO A 219 6.02 -5.64 9.33
CA PRO A 219 4.96 -5.79 10.32
C PRO A 219 5.50 -5.45 11.71
N SER A 220 4.80 -4.61 12.47
CA SER A 220 5.16 -4.23 13.86
C SER A 220 6.64 -3.80 14.05
N GLU A 221 7.04 -3.39 15.26
CA GLU A 221 8.45 -3.07 15.54
C GLU A 221 9.27 -4.35 15.85
N ASP A 222 8.63 -5.39 16.39
CA ASP A 222 9.31 -6.60 16.89
C ASP A 222 9.26 -7.81 15.93
N ALA A 223 8.51 -7.74 14.83
CA ALA A 223 8.36 -8.89 13.93
C ALA A 223 9.43 -8.91 12.84
N THR A 224 10.04 -10.08 12.65
CA THR A 224 11.10 -10.33 11.65
C THR A 224 10.62 -10.32 10.19
N GLY A 225 9.33 -10.08 9.96
CA GLY A 225 8.71 -10.14 8.63
C GLY A 225 9.13 -8.98 7.73
N ASN A 226 9.07 -9.18 6.42
CA ASN A 226 9.32 -8.14 5.43
C ASN A 226 8.28 -8.20 4.31
N ILE A 227 7.95 -7.04 3.76
CA ILE A 227 7.14 -6.92 2.54
C ILE A 227 7.93 -6.03 1.60
N HIS A 228 8.27 -6.56 0.44
CA HIS A 228 8.98 -5.84 -0.61
C HIS A 228 8.05 -5.68 -1.82
N ALA A 229 7.90 -4.47 -2.33
CA ALA A 229 7.14 -4.22 -3.55
C ALA A 229 7.93 -3.39 -4.56
N GLN A 230 7.73 -3.71 -5.84
CA GLN A 230 8.30 -2.98 -6.97
C GLN A 230 7.34 -3.05 -8.15
N GLY A 231 7.45 -2.11 -9.09
CA GLY A 231 6.63 -2.15 -10.29
C GLY A 231 6.48 -0.82 -11.00
N THR A 232 5.57 -0.80 -11.96
CA THR A 232 5.32 0.36 -12.80
C THR A 232 3.84 0.56 -13.07
N ALA A 233 3.45 1.84 -13.20
CA ALA A 233 2.12 2.23 -13.62
C ALA A 233 2.18 3.36 -14.66
N GLY A 234 1.46 3.21 -15.77
CA GLY A 234 1.27 4.27 -16.75
C GLY A 234 0.38 5.39 -16.19
N THR A 235 0.77 6.65 -16.39
CA THR A 235 0.08 7.83 -15.83
C THR A 235 -0.64 8.68 -16.88
N SER A 236 -0.55 8.33 -18.17
CA SER A 236 -1.10 9.13 -19.28
C SER A 236 -2.01 8.33 -20.22
N GLU A 237 -1.57 8.13 -21.47
CA GLU A 237 -2.24 7.34 -22.52
C GLU A 237 -2.16 5.86 -22.18
N ASP A 238 -0.96 5.41 -21.81
CA ASP A 238 -0.77 4.13 -21.15
C ASP A 238 -1.20 4.26 -19.69
N ARG A 239 -2.10 3.37 -19.27
CA ARG A 239 -2.59 3.24 -17.90
C ARG A 239 -2.32 1.85 -17.33
N SER A 240 -1.54 1.04 -18.05
CA SER A 240 -1.22 -0.30 -17.62
C SER A 240 -0.49 -0.28 -16.28
N VAL A 241 -0.69 -1.33 -15.50
CA VAL A 241 -0.03 -1.54 -14.21
C VAL A 241 0.63 -2.92 -14.23
N ASP A 242 1.84 -3.02 -13.70
CA ASP A 242 2.53 -4.27 -13.38
C ASP A 242 3.29 -4.07 -12.07
N PHE A 243 2.83 -4.72 -11.00
CA PHE A 243 3.43 -4.67 -9.68
C PHE A 243 3.71 -6.08 -9.17
N ASN A 244 4.86 -6.24 -8.54
CA ASN A 244 5.24 -7.45 -7.83
C ASN A 244 5.41 -7.13 -6.34
N PHE A 245 4.79 -7.94 -5.49
CA PHE A 245 4.90 -7.88 -4.05
C PHE A 245 5.44 -9.22 -3.57
N ASN A 246 6.49 -9.21 -2.79
CA ASN A 246 7.01 -10.38 -2.09
C ASN A 246 6.86 -10.13 -0.60
N PHE A 247 6.46 -11.15 0.14
CA PHE A 247 6.34 -11.04 1.59
C PHE A 247 6.90 -12.29 2.23
N GLU A 248 7.63 -12.12 3.32
CA GLU A 248 8.22 -13.23 4.07
C GLU A 248 7.91 -13.07 5.55
N ARG A 249 7.57 -14.19 6.19
CA ARG A 249 7.40 -14.30 7.64
C ARG A 249 6.41 -13.28 8.23
N ILE A 250 5.31 -13.03 7.53
CA ILE A 250 4.25 -12.10 7.97
C ILE A 250 3.33 -12.78 8.98
N PRO A 251 3.12 -12.22 10.19
CA PRO A 251 2.20 -12.81 11.17
C PRO A 251 0.77 -12.80 10.62
N VAL A 252 0.15 -13.98 10.48
CA VAL A 252 -1.17 -14.11 9.84
C VAL A 252 -2.28 -13.52 10.69
N GLU A 253 -2.14 -13.58 12.01
CA GLU A 253 -3.11 -13.09 13.00
C GLU A 253 -3.46 -11.61 12.82
N GLU A 254 -2.50 -10.77 12.42
CA GLU A 254 -2.73 -9.32 12.27
C GLU A 254 -3.58 -8.98 11.05
N TRP A 255 -3.59 -9.88 10.05
CA TRP A 255 -4.27 -9.72 8.77
C TRP A 255 -5.66 -10.37 8.75
N LEU A 256 -6.00 -11.13 9.79
CA LEU A 256 -7.28 -11.79 9.90
C LEU A 256 -8.35 -10.88 10.53
N PRO A 257 -9.65 -11.11 10.25
CA PRO A 257 -10.75 -10.44 10.94
C PRO A 257 -10.67 -10.63 12.46
N LYS A 258 -11.18 -9.68 13.24
CA LYS A 258 -11.05 -9.66 14.72
C LYS A 258 -11.38 -11.00 15.38
N GLN A 259 -12.48 -11.63 14.95
CA GLN A 259 -12.95 -12.93 15.45
C GLN A 259 -11.99 -14.10 15.24
N TRP A 260 -10.98 -13.96 14.38
CA TRP A 260 -9.98 -14.99 14.09
C TRP A 260 -8.62 -14.69 14.70
N ARG A 261 -8.38 -13.43 15.07
CA ARG A 261 -7.05 -12.96 15.51
C ARG A 261 -6.56 -13.69 16.75
N ASP A 262 -7.45 -14.15 17.61
CA ASP A 262 -7.08 -14.86 18.84
C ASP A 262 -6.92 -16.37 18.64
N HIS A 263 -7.43 -16.91 17.53
CA HIS A 263 -7.52 -18.34 17.28
C HIS A 263 -6.53 -18.87 16.25
N VAL A 264 -5.94 -18.01 15.43
CA VAL A 264 -4.98 -18.41 14.39
C VAL A 264 -3.63 -17.80 14.69
N ARG A 265 -2.57 -18.60 14.55
CA ARG A 265 -1.18 -18.15 14.66
C ARG A 265 -0.36 -18.75 13.52
N GLY A 266 0.68 -18.06 13.11
CA GLY A 266 1.63 -18.56 12.12
C GLY A 266 2.23 -17.43 11.31
N THR A 267 3.15 -17.78 10.42
CA THR A 267 3.77 -16.79 9.53
C THR A 267 3.57 -17.14 8.08
N ALA A 268 3.04 -16.21 7.28
CA ALA A 268 2.84 -16.37 5.86
C ALA A 268 4.03 -15.81 5.05
N SER A 269 4.37 -16.53 3.98
CA SER A 269 5.32 -16.09 2.97
C SER A 269 4.76 -16.35 1.57
N GLY A 270 5.15 -15.54 0.59
CA GLY A 270 4.61 -15.66 -0.75
C GLY A 270 4.93 -14.49 -1.66
N ASN A 271 4.35 -14.54 -2.85
CA ASN A 271 4.50 -13.51 -3.87
C ASN A 271 3.15 -13.19 -4.50
N ILE A 272 2.96 -11.96 -4.93
CA ILE A 272 1.78 -11.45 -5.61
C ILE A 272 2.23 -10.67 -6.82
N ARG A 273 1.77 -11.06 -8.01
CA ARG A 273 1.93 -10.29 -9.23
C ARG A 273 0.59 -9.74 -9.67
N TRP A 274 0.49 -8.42 -9.75
CA TRP A 274 -0.70 -7.71 -10.19
C TRP A 274 -0.45 -7.01 -11.52
N ARG A 275 -1.28 -7.31 -12.52
CA ARG A 275 -1.25 -6.70 -13.85
C ARG A 275 -2.62 -6.16 -14.23
N GLY A 276 -2.67 -5.07 -14.99
CA GLY A 276 -3.93 -4.52 -15.46
C GLY A 276 -3.75 -3.57 -16.63
N LYS A 277 -4.80 -3.40 -17.45
CA LYS A 277 -4.80 -2.40 -18.54
C LYS A 277 -5.00 -0.98 -18.02
N ASN A 278 -5.60 -0.85 -16.84
CA ASN A 278 -5.79 0.39 -16.12
C ASN A 278 -5.71 0.11 -14.60
N PRO A 279 -5.56 1.13 -13.74
CA PRO A 279 -5.43 0.92 -12.30
C PRO A 279 -6.74 0.46 -11.61
N LYS A 280 -7.83 0.24 -12.35
CA LYS A 280 -9.08 -0.25 -11.77
C LYS A 280 -9.05 -1.78 -11.63
N LEU A 281 -9.60 -2.25 -10.52
CA LEU A 281 -9.66 -3.67 -10.17
C LEU A 281 -10.41 -4.49 -11.23
N GLU A 282 -11.42 -3.92 -11.88
CA GLU A 282 -12.26 -4.60 -12.87
C GLU A 282 -11.52 -4.94 -14.18
N SER A 283 -10.33 -4.37 -14.38
CA SER A 283 -9.46 -4.70 -15.52
C SER A 283 -8.18 -5.43 -15.09
N SER A 284 -8.14 -5.87 -13.84
CA SER A 284 -6.96 -6.48 -13.24
C SER A 284 -6.96 -8.00 -13.36
N THR A 285 -5.75 -8.50 -13.55
CA THR A 285 -5.37 -9.90 -13.45
C THR A 285 -4.26 -10.02 -12.43
N GLY A 286 -4.18 -11.14 -11.76
CA GLY A 286 -3.01 -11.41 -10.95
C GLY A 286 -2.91 -12.83 -10.49
N GLU A 287 -1.73 -13.10 -9.96
CA GLU A 287 -1.29 -14.40 -9.50
C GLU A 287 -0.67 -14.20 -8.14
N ALA A 288 -1.05 -15.01 -7.17
CA ALA A 288 -0.48 -15.02 -5.85
C ALA A 288 -0.16 -16.44 -5.42
N THR A 289 0.94 -16.61 -4.70
CA THR A 289 1.21 -17.83 -3.95
C THR A 289 1.30 -17.47 -2.48
N LEU A 290 0.81 -18.37 -1.63
CA LEU A 290 0.89 -18.21 -0.19
C LEU A 290 1.25 -19.55 0.44
N ARG A 291 2.17 -19.50 1.40
CA ARG A 291 2.53 -20.60 2.29
C ARG A 291 2.52 -20.09 3.72
N VAL A 292 1.90 -20.84 4.63
CA VAL A 292 1.93 -20.57 6.07
C VAL A 292 2.82 -21.58 6.75
N ASP A 293 3.84 -21.07 7.44
CA ASP A 293 4.74 -21.87 8.28
C ASP A 293 4.32 -21.74 9.75
N GLY A 294 4.38 -22.87 10.47
CA GLY A 294 4.02 -22.93 11.89
C GLY A 294 2.55 -22.59 12.17
N GLY A 295 1.66 -22.85 11.21
CA GLY A 295 0.23 -22.58 11.32
C GLY A 295 -0.39 -23.32 12.51
N ARG A 296 -1.07 -22.61 13.39
CA ARG A 296 -1.81 -23.17 14.52
C ARG A 296 -3.20 -22.59 14.57
N ILE A 297 -4.17 -23.46 14.79
CA ILE A 297 -5.56 -23.09 15.03
C ILE A 297 -5.92 -23.57 16.43
N ILE A 298 -6.29 -22.65 17.31
CA ILE A 298 -6.51 -22.92 18.73
C ILE A 298 -7.88 -22.43 19.17
N GLU A 299 -8.54 -23.23 20.01
CA GLU A 299 -9.69 -22.77 20.82
C GLU A 299 -10.86 -22.23 19.98
N LEU A 300 -11.04 -22.73 18.75
CA LEU A 300 -12.24 -22.45 17.98
C LEU A 300 -13.41 -23.29 18.55
N PRO A 301 -14.59 -22.69 18.79
CA PRO A 301 -15.72 -23.41 19.39
C PRO A 301 -16.11 -24.69 18.66
N PHE A 302 -15.97 -24.74 17.33
CA PHE A 302 -16.29 -25.95 16.56
C PHE A 302 -15.25 -27.07 16.80
N LEU A 303 -13.98 -26.74 17.00
CA LEU A 303 -12.91 -27.71 17.28
C LEU A 303 -13.09 -28.36 18.65
N GLU A 304 -13.50 -27.59 19.66
CA GLU A 304 -13.83 -28.12 20.98
C GLU A 304 -14.95 -29.17 20.93
N ASN A 305 -15.95 -28.94 20.08
CA ASN A 305 -17.05 -29.88 19.92
C ASN A 305 -16.65 -31.12 19.13
N LEU A 306 -15.82 -30.96 18.09
CA LEU A 306 -15.22 -32.09 17.38
C LEU A 306 -14.38 -32.96 18.31
N ALA A 307 -13.57 -32.35 19.17
CA ALA A 307 -12.76 -33.06 20.17
C ALA A 307 -13.62 -33.88 21.14
N LYS A 308 -14.77 -33.35 21.57
CA LYS A 308 -15.72 -34.06 22.45
C LYS A 308 -16.34 -35.29 21.79
N ILE A 309 -16.67 -35.23 20.51
CA ILE A 309 -17.32 -36.33 19.77
C ILE A 309 -16.34 -37.43 19.39
N THR A 310 -15.20 -37.03 18.85
CA THR A 310 -14.13 -37.95 18.47
C THR A 310 -13.40 -38.53 19.69
N ASN A 311 -13.67 -37.97 20.89
CA ASN A 311 -12.91 -38.20 22.11
C ASN A 311 -11.40 -37.93 21.94
N GLU A 312 -11.05 -37.04 21.00
CA GLU A 312 -9.67 -36.68 20.67
C GLU A 312 -9.39 -35.22 21.05
N LYS A 313 -8.82 -35.01 22.24
CA LYS A 313 -8.48 -33.67 22.75
C LYS A 313 -7.48 -32.94 21.86
N ALA A 314 -6.66 -33.65 21.08
CA ALA A 314 -5.74 -33.02 20.15
C ALA A 314 -6.44 -32.21 19.05
N LEU A 315 -7.75 -32.38 18.81
CA LEU A 315 -8.49 -31.55 17.85
C LEU A 315 -8.78 -30.14 18.33
N GLU A 316 -8.72 -29.85 19.64
CA GLU A 316 -8.88 -28.49 20.18
C GLU A 316 -7.76 -27.55 19.70
N ARG A 317 -6.63 -28.12 19.28
CA ARG A 317 -5.44 -27.42 18.79
C ARG A 317 -4.89 -28.10 17.55
N LEU A 318 -5.16 -27.52 16.39
CA LEU A 318 -4.60 -28.00 15.13
C LEU A 318 -3.23 -27.38 14.89
N THR A 319 -2.27 -28.20 14.48
CA THR A 319 -0.94 -27.77 14.05
C THR A 319 -0.76 -28.13 12.58
N LEU A 320 -0.85 -27.11 11.72
CA LEU A 320 -0.73 -27.28 10.28
C LEU A 320 0.74 -27.50 9.91
N ASN A 321 1.06 -28.69 9.43
CA ASN A 321 2.38 -29.05 8.92
C ASN A 321 2.61 -28.50 7.51
N ASP A 322 1.57 -28.47 6.70
CA ASP A 322 1.55 -27.79 5.41
C ASP A 322 0.27 -26.96 5.28
N CYS A 323 0.40 -25.76 4.76
CA CYS A 323 -0.72 -24.87 4.48
C CYS A 323 -0.29 -23.95 3.36
N SER A 324 -0.71 -24.26 2.14
CA SER A 324 -0.37 -23.46 0.97
C SER A 324 -1.51 -23.43 -0.04
N PHE A 325 -1.53 -22.36 -0.83
CA PHE A 325 -2.43 -22.23 -1.96
C PHE A 325 -1.86 -21.26 -3.00
N ALA A 326 -2.33 -21.39 -4.23
CA ALA A 326 -2.12 -20.42 -5.28
C ALA A 326 -3.45 -19.77 -5.65
N LEU A 327 -3.48 -18.45 -5.73
CA LEU A 327 -4.64 -17.67 -6.17
C LEU A 327 -4.34 -17.09 -7.55
N THR A 328 -5.27 -17.25 -8.49
CA THR A 328 -5.26 -16.55 -9.76
C THR A 328 -6.57 -15.80 -9.91
N TRP A 329 -6.52 -14.51 -10.22
CA TRP A 329 -7.72 -13.73 -10.47
C TRP A 329 -7.64 -13.06 -11.83
N ASN A 330 -8.80 -13.01 -12.49
CA ASN A 330 -9.08 -12.23 -13.67
C ASN A 330 -10.52 -11.75 -13.53
N TYR A 331 -10.68 -10.50 -13.09
CA TYR A 331 -11.98 -10.00 -12.66
C TYR A 331 -13.06 -10.25 -13.73
N PRO A 332 -14.25 -10.77 -13.35
CA PRO A 332 -14.77 -10.95 -11.99
C PRO A 332 -14.54 -12.35 -11.38
N ARG A 333 -13.66 -13.16 -11.97
CA ARG A 333 -13.37 -14.52 -11.52
C ARG A 333 -12.07 -14.59 -10.72
N ALA A 334 -12.10 -15.33 -9.62
CA ALA A 334 -10.95 -15.73 -8.84
C ALA A 334 -10.95 -17.25 -8.66
N GLU A 335 -9.78 -17.85 -8.72
CA GLU A 335 -9.58 -19.29 -8.55
C GLU A 335 -8.43 -19.51 -7.57
N ILE A 336 -8.73 -20.22 -6.48
CA ILE A 336 -7.76 -20.70 -5.50
C ILE A 336 -7.52 -22.16 -5.85
N LYS A 337 -6.28 -22.50 -6.23
CA LYS A 337 -5.86 -23.83 -6.67
C LYS A 337 -4.65 -24.28 -5.87
N ASN A 338 -4.29 -25.56 -6.04
CA ASN A 338 -3.20 -26.18 -5.30
C ASN A 338 -3.34 -25.94 -3.79
N ILE A 339 -4.59 -25.98 -3.30
CA ILE A 339 -4.85 -25.92 -1.87
C ILE A 339 -4.23 -27.18 -1.29
N ALA A 340 -3.36 -27.03 -0.32
CA ALA A 340 -2.75 -28.12 0.42
C ALA A 340 -2.72 -27.73 1.88
N ILE A 341 -3.55 -28.39 2.68
CA ILE A 341 -3.61 -28.22 4.12
C ILE A 341 -3.41 -29.60 4.74
N ASP A 342 -2.41 -29.77 5.58
CA ASP A 342 -2.07 -31.05 6.20
C ASP A 342 -1.75 -30.87 7.68
N GLU A 343 -2.36 -31.70 8.50
CA GLU A 343 -1.88 -32.01 9.85
C GLU A 343 -1.62 -33.51 9.93
N LYS A 344 -0.33 -33.85 9.96
CA LYS A 344 0.15 -35.23 9.87
C LYS A 344 -0.49 -36.10 10.94
N GLY A 345 -1.14 -37.16 10.47
CA GLY A 345 -1.81 -38.13 11.33
C GLY A 345 -3.23 -37.72 11.75
N LYS A 346 -3.74 -36.56 11.32
CA LYS A 346 -5.13 -36.14 11.60
C LYS A 346 -5.94 -35.98 10.31
N PHE A 347 -5.57 -35.04 9.46
CA PHE A 347 -6.32 -34.76 8.23
C PHE A 347 -5.44 -34.13 7.15
N ARG A 348 -5.90 -34.26 5.91
CA ARG A 348 -5.33 -33.60 4.74
C ARG A 348 -6.47 -33.09 3.87
N ALA A 349 -6.33 -31.87 3.35
CA ALA A 349 -7.31 -31.26 2.47
C ALA A 349 -6.61 -30.72 1.22
N GLU A 350 -7.13 -31.09 0.05
CA GLU A 350 -6.60 -30.69 -1.24
C GLU A 350 -7.70 -30.28 -2.20
N GLY A 351 -7.45 -29.32 -3.08
CA GLY A 351 -8.39 -29.06 -4.16
C GLY A 351 -8.37 -27.65 -4.72
N VAL A 352 -9.54 -27.25 -5.21
CA VAL A 352 -9.74 -26.00 -5.95
C VAL A 352 -11.06 -25.34 -5.55
N ILE A 353 -11.01 -24.02 -5.40
CA ILE A 353 -12.16 -23.16 -5.11
C ILE A 353 -12.20 -22.07 -6.16
N GLN A 354 -13.39 -21.78 -6.67
CA GLN A 354 -13.64 -20.74 -7.64
C GLN A 354 -14.72 -19.80 -7.11
N VAL A 355 -14.47 -18.50 -7.27
CA VAL A 355 -15.41 -17.43 -6.95
C VAL A 355 -15.63 -16.59 -8.19
N GLU A 356 -16.88 -16.45 -8.61
CA GLU A 356 -17.26 -15.56 -9.71
C GLU A 356 -18.44 -14.69 -9.29
N ARG A 357 -18.25 -13.36 -9.24
CA ARG A 357 -19.32 -12.41 -8.86
C ARG A 357 -20.08 -12.84 -7.58
N LYS A 358 -19.35 -13.30 -6.56
CA LYS A 358 -19.84 -13.89 -5.29
C LYS A 358 -20.34 -15.33 -5.35
N ALA A 359 -20.61 -15.92 -6.51
CA ALA A 359 -20.95 -17.34 -6.58
C ALA A 359 -19.72 -18.16 -6.18
N LEU A 360 -19.89 -19.06 -5.21
CA LEU A 360 -18.84 -19.95 -4.71
C LEU A 360 -19.06 -21.33 -5.32
N SER A 361 -18.00 -21.93 -5.84
CA SER A 361 -18.00 -23.33 -6.31
C SER A 361 -16.64 -23.96 -6.09
N GLY A 362 -16.59 -25.27 -5.90
CA GLY A 362 -15.30 -25.96 -5.74
C GLY A 362 -15.44 -27.41 -5.32
N ALA A 363 -14.32 -28.11 -5.34
CA ALA A 363 -14.20 -29.46 -4.83
C ALA A 363 -12.92 -29.55 -3.99
N ILE A 364 -13.07 -30.01 -2.75
CA ILE A 364 -11.98 -30.26 -1.81
C ILE A 364 -11.98 -31.75 -1.47
N GLU A 365 -10.92 -32.46 -1.85
CA GLU A 365 -10.62 -33.79 -1.34
C GLU A 365 -10.21 -33.68 0.13
N LEU A 366 -10.98 -34.30 1.02
CA LEU A 366 -10.74 -34.31 2.44
C LEU A 366 -10.41 -35.73 2.90
N GLY A 367 -9.16 -35.94 3.31
CA GLY A 367 -8.67 -37.15 3.95
C GLY A 367 -8.68 -36.97 5.47
N VAL A 368 -9.26 -37.93 6.20
CA VAL A 368 -9.31 -37.94 7.67
C VAL A 368 -8.78 -39.26 8.20
N ALA A 369 -7.98 -39.22 9.27
CA ALA A 369 -7.42 -40.42 9.85
C ALA A 369 -8.53 -41.30 10.42
N ARG A 370 -8.44 -42.62 10.19
CA ARG A 370 -9.52 -43.57 10.53
C ARG A 370 -9.98 -43.46 11.99
N HIS A 371 -9.04 -43.36 12.94
CA HIS A 371 -9.36 -43.26 14.37
C HIS A 371 -10.20 -42.02 14.74
N LEU A 372 -10.13 -40.94 13.94
CA LEU A 372 -10.97 -39.74 14.14
C LEU A 372 -12.40 -39.93 13.61
N LEU A 373 -12.66 -41.01 12.88
CA LEU A 373 -13.97 -41.37 12.34
C LEU A 373 -14.63 -42.54 13.08
N ASP A 374 -14.01 -43.08 14.13
CA ASP A 374 -14.52 -44.25 14.88
C ASP A 374 -15.89 -44.01 15.54
N TRP A 375 -16.27 -42.75 15.75
CA TRP A 375 -17.59 -42.36 16.26
C TRP A 375 -18.70 -42.43 15.19
N LEU A 376 -18.35 -42.40 13.91
CA LEU A 376 -19.29 -42.42 12.80
C LEU A 376 -19.60 -43.88 12.44
N PRO A 377 -20.87 -44.32 12.48
CA PRO A 377 -21.22 -45.66 12.02
C PRO A 377 -20.93 -45.77 10.51
N LYS A 378 -20.24 -46.82 10.08
CA LYS A 378 -19.88 -47.07 8.67
C LYS A 378 -19.24 -45.84 7.98
N PRO A 379 -18.04 -45.40 8.43
CA PRO A 379 -17.39 -44.22 7.86
C PRO A 379 -17.13 -44.35 6.36
N GLU A 380 -17.06 -45.58 5.83
CA GLU A 380 -16.87 -45.87 4.42
C GLU A 380 -18.04 -45.41 3.52
N GLU A 381 -19.25 -45.20 4.07
CA GLU A 381 -20.38 -44.64 3.30
C GLU A 381 -20.20 -43.14 3.01
N VAL A 382 -19.49 -42.40 3.88
CA VAL A 382 -19.19 -40.97 3.72
C VAL A 382 -17.81 -40.74 3.12
N PHE A 383 -16.84 -41.59 3.48
CA PHE A 383 -15.45 -41.56 3.04
C PHE A 383 -15.11 -42.86 2.28
N PRO A 384 -15.52 -42.97 1.00
CA PRO A 384 -15.48 -44.23 0.26
C PRO A 384 -14.08 -44.66 -0.19
N HIS A 385 -13.08 -43.80 -0.09
CA HIS A 385 -11.73 -44.05 -0.61
C HIS A 385 -10.72 -44.13 0.54
N GLU A 386 -9.77 -45.07 0.47
CA GLU A 386 -8.70 -45.20 1.46
C GLU A 386 -7.35 -45.15 0.74
N HIS A 387 -6.51 -44.18 1.10
CA HIS A 387 -5.11 -44.13 0.66
C HIS A 387 -4.28 -43.23 1.58
N ASP A 388 -2.96 -43.42 1.57
CA ASP A 388 -1.99 -42.65 2.37
C ASP A 388 -2.30 -42.63 3.88
N GLY A 389 -3.00 -43.65 4.38
CA GLY A 389 -3.39 -43.75 5.80
C GLY A 389 -4.61 -42.92 6.20
N TYR A 390 -5.35 -42.37 5.22
CA TYR A 390 -6.55 -41.57 5.44
C TYR A 390 -7.76 -42.17 4.70
N LEU A 391 -8.95 -41.93 5.26
CA LEU A 391 -10.22 -42.12 4.57
C LEU A 391 -10.62 -40.80 3.90
N TRP A 392 -10.86 -40.85 2.60
CA TRP A 392 -11.03 -39.70 1.71
C TRP A 392 -12.47 -39.55 1.21
N THR A 393 -12.88 -38.30 1.05
CA THR A 393 -14.13 -37.93 0.40
C THR A 393 -13.98 -36.60 -0.34
N THR A 394 -14.69 -36.45 -1.45
CA THR A 394 -14.82 -35.16 -2.11
C THR A 394 -15.88 -34.32 -1.41
N VAL A 395 -15.54 -33.10 -1.00
CA VAL A 395 -16.45 -32.10 -0.46
C VAL A 395 -16.75 -31.07 -1.54
N HIS A 396 -18.01 -31.00 -1.96
CA HIS A 396 -18.45 -30.03 -2.96
C HIS A 396 -18.89 -28.73 -2.30
N LEU A 397 -18.22 -27.63 -2.64
CA LEU A 397 -18.56 -26.29 -2.19
C LEU A 397 -19.50 -25.63 -3.20
N SER A 398 -20.54 -24.96 -2.70
CA SER A 398 -21.52 -24.23 -3.51
C SER A 398 -22.09 -23.01 -2.77
N GLY A 399 -23.07 -22.33 -3.36
CA GLY A 399 -23.72 -21.16 -2.76
C GLY A 399 -23.04 -19.85 -3.13
N THR A 400 -22.91 -18.94 -2.16
CA THR A 400 -22.25 -17.64 -2.35
C THR A 400 -21.18 -17.41 -1.30
N THR A 401 -20.31 -16.41 -1.52
CA THR A 401 -19.34 -15.99 -0.50
C THR A 401 -20.03 -15.64 0.81
N ASP A 402 -21.20 -15.00 0.76
CA ASP A 402 -21.92 -14.52 1.94
C ASP A 402 -22.74 -15.66 2.61
N ALA A 403 -23.04 -16.73 1.87
CA ALA A 403 -23.79 -17.89 2.33
C ALA A 403 -23.23 -19.19 1.70
N PRO A 404 -22.03 -19.63 2.13
CA PRO A 404 -21.40 -20.82 1.59
C PRO A 404 -22.18 -22.08 1.97
N GLN A 405 -22.20 -23.06 1.07
CA GLN A 405 -22.85 -24.36 1.26
C GLN A 405 -21.87 -25.50 0.96
N GLN A 406 -22.07 -26.64 1.62
CA GLN A 406 -21.30 -27.86 1.39
C GLN A 406 -22.14 -29.11 1.60
N ASP A 407 -21.72 -30.21 0.98
CA ASP A 407 -22.47 -31.47 0.90
C ASP A 407 -22.04 -32.54 1.93
N LEU A 408 -20.96 -32.33 2.69
CA LEU A 408 -20.45 -33.26 3.68
C LEU A 408 -21.35 -33.34 4.93
N SER A 409 -21.78 -32.22 5.49
CA SER A 409 -22.66 -32.24 6.68
C SER A 409 -23.98 -32.96 6.44
N PRO A 410 -24.71 -32.73 5.31
CA PRO A 410 -25.88 -33.53 4.98
C PRO A 410 -25.60 -35.04 4.89
N ARG A 411 -24.49 -35.45 4.25
CA ARG A 411 -24.09 -36.87 4.12
C ARG A 411 -23.83 -37.52 5.49
N ILE A 412 -23.09 -36.84 6.36
CA ILE A 412 -22.85 -37.29 7.74
C ILE A 412 -24.18 -37.44 8.50
N MET A 413 -25.10 -36.48 8.35
CA MET A 413 -26.42 -36.56 9.00
C MET A 413 -27.28 -37.72 8.51
N GLU A 414 -27.17 -38.10 7.24
CA GLU A 414 -27.94 -39.21 6.67
C GLU A 414 -27.53 -40.54 7.29
N VAL A 415 -26.22 -40.80 7.38
CA VAL A 415 -25.66 -41.98 8.04
C VAL A 415 -26.01 -42.01 9.54
N LEU A 416 -26.06 -40.84 10.19
CA LEU A 416 -26.45 -40.74 11.59
C LEU A 416 -27.97 -40.84 11.83
N LYS A 417 -28.84 -40.62 10.85
CA LYS A 417 -30.29 -40.83 11.04
C LYS A 417 -30.61 -42.30 11.35
N GLU A 418 -29.73 -43.21 10.97
CA GLU A 418 -29.82 -44.63 11.35
C GLU A 418 -29.51 -44.85 12.85
N ASN A 419 -28.90 -43.88 13.56
CA ASN A 419 -28.64 -43.89 15.02
C ASN A 419 -28.63 -42.46 15.63
N PRO A 420 -29.76 -41.97 16.17
CA PRO A 420 -29.91 -40.55 16.51
C PRO A 420 -29.14 -40.15 17.78
N GLY A 421 -28.04 -39.41 17.59
CA GLY A 421 -27.39 -38.61 18.64
C GLY A 421 -27.79 -37.13 18.54
N ALA A 422 -28.61 -36.63 19.46
CA ALA A 422 -29.09 -35.23 19.48
C ALA A 422 -27.98 -34.17 19.57
N ALA A 423 -26.78 -34.53 20.03
CA ALA A 423 -25.63 -33.63 20.15
C ALA A 423 -25.00 -33.23 18.80
N LEU A 424 -25.14 -34.06 17.77
CA LEU A 424 -24.45 -33.87 16.48
C LEU A 424 -25.16 -32.87 15.55
N GLY A 425 -26.50 -32.81 15.62
CA GLY A 425 -27.28 -31.83 14.86
C GLY A 425 -27.03 -30.38 15.29
N LEU A 426 -26.68 -30.15 16.56
CA LEU A 426 -26.25 -28.84 17.06
C LEU A 426 -24.88 -28.44 16.49
N LEU A 427 -23.95 -29.39 16.33
CA LEU A 427 -22.60 -29.11 15.85
C LEU A 427 -22.58 -28.72 14.37
N LEU A 428 -23.31 -29.44 13.52
CA LEU A 428 -23.34 -29.12 12.09
C LEU A 428 -24.05 -27.79 11.81
N ARG A 429 -25.02 -27.41 12.66
CA ARG A 429 -25.57 -26.04 12.67
C ARG A 429 -24.52 -25.02 13.05
N GLN A 430 -23.78 -25.25 14.13
CA GLN A 430 -22.68 -24.37 14.54
C GLN A 430 -21.57 -24.26 13.49
N PHE A 431 -21.26 -25.34 12.75
CA PHE A 431 -20.33 -25.30 11.63
C PHE A 431 -20.87 -24.46 10.46
N GLY A 432 -22.16 -24.60 10.14
CA GLY A 432 -22.82 -23.77 9.12
C GLY A 432 -22.90 -22.29 9.51
N ASP A 433 -23.23 -22.00 10.77
CA ASP A 433 -23.26 -20.63 11.30
C ASP A 433 -21.84 -20.05 11.41
N TRP A 434 -20.85 -20.88 11.77
CA TRP A 434 -19.44 -20.50 11.73
C TRP A 434 -19.03 -20.13 10.31
N LEU A 435 -19.27 -20.99 9.31
CA LEU A 435 -18.96 -20.71 7.91
C LEU A 435 -19.56 -19.38 7.44
N LYS A 436 -20.80 -19.06 7.82
CA LYS A 436 -21.40 -17.74 7.53
C LYS A 436 -20.61 -16.60 8.17
N ASN A 437 -20.28 -16.72 9.46
CA ASN A 437 -19.53 -15.70 10.18
C ASN A 437 -18.12 -15.47 9.60
N ILE A 438 -17.48 -16.48 8.99
CA ILE A 438 -16.15 -16.31 8.35
C ILE A 438 -16.17 -15.29 7.23
N PHE A 439 -17.24 -15.28 6.44
CA PHE A 439 -17.36 -14.42 5.27
C PHE A 439 -18.17 -13.14 5.55
N ASP A 440 -18.78 -13.04 6.73
CA ASP A 440 -19.43 -11.81 7.18
C ASP A 440 -18.35 -10.85 7.70
N SER A 441 -17.97 -9.90 6.85
CA SER A 441 -17.01 -8.85 7.18
C SER A 441 -17.75 -7.59 7.60
N GLU A 442 -18.12 -7.49 8.88
CA GLU A 442 -18.31 -6.19 9.53
C GLU A 442 -17.02 -5.70 10.21
#